data_AF-A0A255PJV2-F1
#
_entry.id   AF-A0A255PJV2-F1
#
_cell.length_a   1.000
_cell.length_b   1.000
_cell.length_c   1.000
_cell.angle_alpha   90.00
_cell.angle_beta   90.00
_cell.angle_gamma   90.00
#
_symmetry.space_group_name_H-M   'P 1'
#
loop_
_entity.id
_entity.type
_entity.pdbx_description
1 polymer ?
#
loop_
_entity_poly.entity_id
_entity_poly.type
_entity_poly.pdbx_seq_one_letter_code
_entity_poly.pdbx_strand_id
1 'polypeptide(L)'
;MLTIHADSRGHALAVRGERIEAAGPLAELSAGHPHARVRTWPGILTPGFVNLHGTELLERAYHPDPREAGTLGTEPLTGDALRALALDDARWGASARRGVQRMLARGTVAAACEPFRIRAVQDAVRRTGLTVLPRPHHPGGTPSLDPLASDLPPETPPARTPGSAACFAVFDVHDETELAERGATATCVATVIAGRLLFRRR
;
A
#
# COMPACT_ATOMS: atom_id res chain seq x y z
N MET A 1 20.43 -10.52 2.76
CA MET A 1 20.23 -11.50 1.67
C MET A 1 19.58 -10.79 0.49
N LEU A 2 20.11 -10.97 -0.72
CA LEU A 2 19.52 -10.41 -1.94
C LEU A 2 18.30 -11.24 -2.35
N THR A 3 17.19 -10.57 -2.69
CA THR A 3 15.98 -11.23 -3.23
C THR A 3 15.61 -10.62 -4.56
N ILE A 4 15.44 -11.44 -5.59
CA ILE A 4 14.93 -11.02 -6.90
C ILE A 4 13.41 -11.23 -6.89
N HIS A 5 12.65 -10.14 -7.06
CA HIS A 5 11.22 -10.19 -7.29
C HIS A 5 10.98 -10.12 -8.78
N ALA A 6 10.33 -11.12 -9.36
CA ALA A 6 10.06 -11.19 -10.79
C ALA A 6 8.57 -11.31 -11.06
N ASP A 7 8.11 -10.60 -12.07
CA ASP A 7 6.73 -10.62 -12.55
C ASP A 7 6.56 -11.65 -13.68
N SER A 8 5.32 -11.87 -14.14
CA SER A 8 5.02 -12.87 -15.17
C SER A 8 5.47 -12.44 -16.58
N ARG A 9 5.92 -11.19 -16.75
CA ARG A 9 6.46 -10.66 -18.01
C ARG A 9 7.99 -10.77 -18.06
N GLY A 10 8.61 -11.28 -17.01
CA GLY A 10 10.07 -11.44 -16.90
C GLY A 10 10.79 -10.17 -16.46
N HIS A 11 10.09 -9.10 -16.10
CA HIS A 11 10.71 -7.96 -15.43
C HIS A 11 10.99 -8.30 -13.98
N ALA A 12 12.12 -7.82 -13.47
CA ALA A 12 12.54 -8.14 -12.12
C ALA A 12 13.26 -6.99 -11.41
N LEU A 13 13.17 -7.01 -10.09
CA LEU A 13 13.86 -6.11 -9.16
C LEU A 13 14.72 -6.94 -8.21
N ALA A 14 16.03 -6.69 -8.19
CA ALA A 14 16.94 -7.23 -7.19
C ALA A 14 16.95 -6.31 -5.98
N VAL A 15 16.55 -6.82 -4.81
CA VAL A 15 16.34 -6.05 -3.58
C VAL A 15 17.30 -6.52 -2.50
N ARG A 16 18.07 -5.58 -1.93
CA ARG A 16 18.94 -5.80 -0.77
C ARG A 16 18.61 -4.82 0.34
N GLY A 17 18.18 -5.35 1.48
CA GLY A 17 17.72 -4.52 2.59
C GLY A 17 16.57 -3.63 2.12
N GLU A 18 16.73 -2.32 2.24
CA GLU A 18 15.68 -1.35 1.92
C GLU A 18 15.78 -0.77 0.49
N ARG A 19 16.74 -1.23 -0.32
CA ARG A 19 17.05 -0.62 -1.63
C ARG A 19 16.96 -1.61 -2.79
N ILE A 20 16.66 -1.05 -3.96
CA ILE A 20 16.80 -1.73 -5.25
C ILE A 20 18.28 -1.69 -5.63
N GLU A 21 18.89 -2.86 -5.79
CA GLU A 21 20.28 -3.02 -6.22
C GLU A 21 20.38 -3.00 -7.75
N ALA A 22 19.42 -3.64 -8.42
CA ALA A 22 19.32 -3.67 -9.88
C ALA A 22 17.86 -3.89 -10.31
N ALA A 23 17.54 -3.44 -11.53
CA ALA A 23 16.25 -3.63 -12.18
C ALA A 23 16.49 -4.04 -13.64
N GLY A 24 15.75 -5.02 -14.14
CA GLY A 24 15.94 -5.53 -15.49
C GLY A 24 15.32 -6.90 -15.71
N PRO A 25 15.67 -7.60 -16.81
CA PRO A 25 15.18 -8.94 -17.09
C PRO A 25 15.60 -9.96 -16.02
N LEU A 26 14.70 -10.88 -15.67
CA LEU A 26 14.97 -11.94 -14.68
C LEU A 26 16.21 -12.77 -15.03
N ALA A 27 16.40 -13.09 -16.31
CA ALA A 27 17.53 -13.91 -16.75
C ALA A 27 18.88 -13.24 -16.44
N GLU A 28 19.00 -11.94 -16.73
CA GLU A 28 20.21 -11.16 -16.48
C GLU A 28 20.49 -11.03 -14.98
N LEU A 29 19.47 -10.69 -14.18
CA LEU A 29 19.62 -10.55 -12.73
C LEU A 29 19.96 -11.89 -12.06
N SER A 30 19.39 -13.00 -12.53
CA SER A 30 19.68 -14.34 -11.99
C SER A 30 21.09 -14.80 -12.35
N ALA A 31 21.57 -14.51 -13.57
CA ALA A 31 22.93 -14.80 -13.98
C ALA A 31 23.97 -13.97 -13.19
N GLY A 32 23.69 -12.68 -12.97
CA GLY A 32 24.55 -11.80 -12.17
C GLY A 32 24.53 -12.09 -10.66
N HIS A 33 23.47 -12.76 -10.17
CA HIS A 33 23.29 -13.08 -8.76
C HIS A 33 22.80 -14.51 -8.54
N PRO A 34 23.62 -15.54 -8.83
CA PRO A 34 23.19 -16.94 -8.84
C PRO A 34 22.73 -17.48 -7.47
N HIS A 35 23.11 -16.81 -6.38
CA HIS A 35 22.71 -17.17 -5.01
C HIS A 35 21.57 -16.29 -4.47
N ALA A 36 21.02 -15.38 -5.28
CA ALA A 36 19.88 -14.58 -4.86
C ALA A 36 18.65 -15.46 -4.71
N ARG A 37 17.85 -15.19 -3.68
CA ARG A 37 16.55 -15.82 -3.56
C ARG A 37 15.65 -15.26 -4.67
N VAL A 38 15.12 -16.12 -5.52
CA VAL A 38 14.14 -15.72 -6.54
C VAL A 38 12.72 -15.88 -5.98
N ARG A 39 11.89 -14.86 -6.20
CA ARG A 39 10.47 -14.89 -5.91
C ARG A 39 9.71 -14.45 -7.15
N THR A 40 8.98 -15.38 -7.74
CA THR A 40 8.08 -15.14 -8.86
C THR A 40 6.70 -14.76 -8.35
N TRP A 41 6.05 -13.85 -9.07
CA TRP A 41 4.71 -13.40 -8.79
C TRP A 41 3.83 -13.53 -10.04
N PRO A 42 2.50 -13.70 -9.86
CA PRO A 42 1.59 -13.58 -10.98
C PRO A 42 1.43 -12.09 -11.38
N GLY A 43 1.22 -11.86 -12.67
CA GLY A 43 0.97 -10.53 -13.25
C GLY A 43 2.18 -9.59 -13.25
N ILE A 44 1.99 -8.32 -12.92
CA ILE A 44 2.96 -7.23 -13.16
C ILE A 44 3.51 -6.57 -11.89
N LEU A 45 4.77 -6.13 -11.95
CA LEU A 45 5.45 -5.32 -10.92
C LEU A 45 5.28 -3.81 -11.19
N THR A 46 4.56 -3.10 -10.32
CA THR A 46 4.29 -1.66 -10.46
C THR A 46 4.94 -0.85 -9.32
N PRO A 47 5.00 0.50 -9.41
CA PRO A 47 5.50 1.32 -8.30
C PRO A 47 4.65 1.22 -7.04
N GLY A 48 3.43 0.68 -7.13
CA GLY A 48 2.38 0.89 -6.14
C GLY A 48 1.83 2.31 -6.21
N PHE A 49 1.00 2.66 -5.24
CA PHE A 49 0.28 3.92 -5.22
C PHE A 49 0.61 4.77 -3.98
N VAL A 50 0.51 6.08 -4.16
CA VAL A 50 0.39 7.06 -3.07
C VAL A 50 -1.08 7.37 -2.90
N ASN A 51 -1.65 7.05 -1.74
CA ASN A 51 -3.02 7.44 -1.45
C ASN A 51 -3.05 8.88 -0.90
N LEU A 52 -3.74 9.78 -1.61
CA LEU A 52 -3.75 11.21 -1.30
C LEU A 52 -4.63 11.54 -0.07
N HIS A 53 -5.61 10.69 0.23
CA HIS A 53 -6.58 10.89 1.31
C HIS A 53 -6.18 10.16 2.60
N GLY A 54 -4.88 10.06 2.88
CA GLY A 54 -4.35 9.33 4.03
C GLY A 54 -4.89 9.84 5.37
N THR A 55 -5.05 11.16 5.53
CA THR A 55 -5.62 11.75 6.76
C THR A 55 -7.08 11.31 6.95
N GLU A 56 -7.87 11.38 5.90
CA GLU A 56 -9.29 11.06 5.92
C GLU A 56 -9.49 9.58 6.24
N LEU A 57 -8.68 8.72 5.63
CA LEU A 57 -8.78 7.27 5.80
C LEU A 57 -8.19 6.78 7.12
N LEU A 58 -7.12 7.40 7.65
CA LEU A 58 -6.41 6.87 8.82
C LEU A 58 -6.79 7.53 10.14
N GLU A 59 -7.27 8.78 10.13
CA GLU A 59 -7.62 9.53 11.34
C GLU A 59 -9.06 10.07 11.34
N ARG A 60 -9.67 10.28 10.17
CA ARG A 60 -11.07 10.77 10.06
C ARG A 60 -12.07 9.68 9.63
N ALA A 61 -11.66 8.42 9.74
CA ALA A 61 -12.51 7.26 9.52
C ALA A 61 -12.29 6.22 10.61
N TYR A 62 -13.35 5.50 10.98
CA TYR A 62 -13.26 4.29 11.78
C TYR A 62 -13.38 3.07 10.88
N HIS A 63 -12.37 2.20 10.87
CA HIS A 63 -12.42 0.89 10.22
C HIS A 63 -12.89 -0.15 11.23
N PRO A 64 -14.11 -0.69 11.12
CA PRO A 64 -14.66 -1.62 12.11
C PRO A 64 -13.78 -2.87 12.31
N ASP A 65 -13.73 -3.38 13.53
CA ASP A 65 -13.19 -4.72 13.78
C ASP A 65 -14.10 -5.76 13.11
N PRO A 66 -13.57 -6.87 12.56
CA PRO A 66 -14.40 -7.94 12.03
C PRO A 66 -15.46 -8.46 13.02
N ARG A 67 -15.20 -8.36 14.33
CA ARG A 67 -16.18 -8.72 15.38
C ARG A 67 -17.33 -7.73 15.52
N GLU A 68 -17.12 -6.47 15.11
CA GLU A 68 -18.14 -5.42 15.13
C GLU A 68 -18.99 -5.41 13.85
N ALA A 69 -18.66 -6.24 12.85
CA ALA A 69 -19.27 -6.18 11.51
C ALA A 69 -20.80 -6.36 11.52
N GLY A 70 -21.34 -7.17 12.45
CA GLY A 70 -22.79 -7.35 12.58
C GLY A 70 -23.54 -6.11 13.05
N THR A 71 -22.85 -5.12 13.63
CA THR A 71 -23.45 -3.89 14.16
C THR A 71 -23.03 -2.65 13.37
N LEU A 72 -21.74 -2.56 13.00
CA LEU A 72 -21.16 -1.39 12.35
C LEU A 72 -20.95 -1.57 10.84
N GLY A 73 -21.17 -2.78 10.32
CA GLY A 73 -20.81 -3.12 8.94
C GLY A 73 -19.30 -3.26 8.75
N THR A 74 -18.88 -3.39 7.49
CA THR A 74 -17.47 -3.61 7.10
C THR A 74 -16.83 -2.37 6.49
N GLU A 75 -17.63 -1.39 6.08
CA GLU A 75 -17.15 -0.17 5.46
C GLU A 75 -16.63 0.84 6.48
N PRO A 76 -15.68 1.71 6.09
CA PRO A 76 -15.21 2.77 6.96
C PRO A 76 -16.36 3.71 7.35
N LEU A 77 -16.50 3.96 8.65
CA LEU A 77 -17.45 4.93 9.17
C LEU A 77 -16.81 6.31 9.22
N THR A 78 -17.51 7.31 8.69
CA THR A 78 -17.06 8.71 8.62
C THR A 78 -18.18 9.64 9.10
N GLY A 79 -17.92 10.95 9.19
CA GLY A 79 -18.95 11.95 9.47
C GLY A 79 -19.72 11.70 10.77
N ASP A 80 -21.06 11.73 10.71
CA ASP A 80 -21.93 11.50 11.87
C ASP A 80 -21.80 10.09 12.44
N ALA A 81 -21.64 9.08 11.59
CA ALA A 81 -21.47 7.70 12.04
C ALA A 81 -20.19 7.54 12.88
N LEU A 82 -19.11 8.24 12.50
CA LEU A 82 -17.88 8.31 13.30
C LEU A 82 -18.09 9.11 14.59
N ARG A 83 -18.73 10.28 14.52
CA ARG A 83 -18.99 11.15 15.70
C ARG A 83 -19.85 10.46 16.75
N ALA A 84 -20.74 9.57 16.35
CA ALA A 84 -21.56 8.77 17.26
C ALA A 84 -20.75 7.73 18.06
N LEU A 85 -19.51 7.44 17.67
CA LEU A 85 -18.64 6.49 18.37
C LEU A 85 -17.83 7.18 19.46
N ALA A 86 -17.98 6.72 20.70
CA ALA A 86 -17.01 6.99 21.75
C ALA A 86 -15.79 6.08 21.56
N LEU A 87 -14.75 6.60 20.89
CA LEU A 87 -13.50 5.88 20.62
C LEU A 87 -12.44 6.24 21.65
N ASP A 88 -11.89 5.23 22.32
CA ASP A 88 -10.67 5.36 23.11
C ASP A 88 -9.41 5.23 22.23
N ASP A 89 -8.25 5.48 22.82
CA ASP A 89 -6.96 5.39 22.12
C ASP A 89 -6.71 3.99 21.53
N ALA A 90 -7.16 2.93 22.20
CA ALA A 90 -7.00 1.57 21.73
C ALA A 90 -7.79 1.33 20.44
N ARG A 91 -9.05 1.77 20.38
CA ARG A 91 -9.91 1.66 19.19
C ARG A 91 -9.41 2.54 18.06
N TRP A 92 -8.94 3.75 18.35
CA TRP A 92 -8.30 4.62 17.35
C TRP A 92 -7.07 3.96 16.73
N GLY A 93 -6.14 3.47 17.55
CA GLY A 93 -4.94 2.80 17.07
C GLY A 93 -5.24 1.50 16.31
N ALA A 94 -6.23 0.71 16.76
CA ALA A 94 -6.66 -0.50 16.06
C ALA A 94 -7.30 -0.18 14.71
N SER A 95 -8.17 0.84 14.65
CA SER A 95 -8.76 1.35 13.41
C SER A 95 -7.69 1.74 12.40
N ALA A 96 -6.73 2.56 12.81
CA ALA A 96 -5.66 3.02 11.92
C ALA A 96 -4.83 1.86 11.35
N ARG A 97 -4.50 0.84 12.17
CA ARG A 97 -3.79 -0.36 11.67
C ARG A 97 -4.61 -1.10 10.62
N ARG A 98 -5.92 -1.28 10.85
CA ARG A 98 -6.81 -1.92 9.87
C ARG A 98 -6.91 -1.08 8.59
N GLY A 99 -6.98 0.24 8.71
CA GLY A 99 -6.93 1.17 7.58
C GLY A 99 -5.68 0.97 6.74
N VAL A 100 -4.50 0.97 7.37
CA VAL A 100 -3.24 0.70 6.65
C VAL A 100 -3.26 -0.69 6.00
N GLN A 101 -3.70 -1.74 6.69
CA GLN A 101 -3.77 -3.09 6.09
C GLN A 101 -4.69 -3.12 4.87
N ARG A 102 -5.83 -2.41 4.92
CA ARG A 102 -6.74 -2.24 3.79
C ARG A 102 -6.10 -1.48 2.63
N MET A 103 -5.24 -0.49 2.89
CA MET A 103 -4.50 0.25 1.86
C MET A 103 -3.38 -0.61 1.24
N LEU A 104 -2.62 -1.33 2.08
CA LEU A 104 -1.59 -2.26 1.62
C LEU A 104 -2.18 -3.36 0.74
N ALA A 105 -3.40 -3.83 1.03
CA ALA A 105 -4.13 -4.80 0.22
C ALA A 105 -4.57 -4.28 -1.17
N ARG A 106 -4.29 -3.00 -1.47
CA ARG A 106 -4.59 -2.31 -2.74
C ARG A 106 -3.33 -1.72 -3.37
N GLY A 107 -2.16 -2.21 -2.99
CA GLY A 107 -0.89 -1.74 -3.53
C GLY A 107 -0.49 -0.33 -3.10
N THR A 108 -1.10 0.24 -2.06
CA THR A 108 -0.66 1.54 -1.52
C THR A 108 0.66 1.36 -0.79
N VAL A 109 1.68 2.09 -1.22
CA VAL A 109 3.04 2.09 -0.62
C VAL A 109 3.33 3.35 0.18
N ALA A 110 2.53 4.41 -0.02
CA ALA A 110 2.61 5.63 0.78
C ALA A 110 1.24 6.30 0.93
N ALA A 111 1.09 7.12 1.96
CA ALA A 111 -0.12 7.91 2.18
C ALA A 111 0.23 9.37 2.47
N ALA A 112 -0.39 10.30 1.74
CA ALA A 112 -0.26 11.73 2.02
C ALA A 112 -1.13 12.08 3.23
N CYS A 113 -0.51 12.59 4.29
CA CYS A 113 -1.20 12.94 5.54
C CYS A 113 -0.84 14.35 6.00
N GLU A 114 -1.81 15.02 6.61
CA GLU A 114 -1.54 16.05 7.59
C GLU A 114 -0.86 15.42 8.81
N PRO A 115 -0.16 16.20 9.66
CA PRO A 115 0.29 15.71 10.95
C PRO A 115 -0.89 15.14 11.76
N PHE A 116 -0.81 13.86 12.12
CA PHE A 116 -1.81 13.20 12.94
C PHE A 116 -1.99 13.93 14.28
N ARG A 117 -3.25 14.17 14.65
CA ARG A 117 -3.63 14.81 15.92
C ARG A 117 -3.80 13.77 17.03
N ILE A 118 -4.18 12.56 16.69
CA ILE A 118 -4.42 11.47 17.64
C ILE A 118 -3.13 10.67 17.79
N ARG A 119 -2.53 10.72 18.98
CA ARG A 119 -1.23 10.08 19.22
C ARG A 119 -1.27 8.57 18.98
N ALA A 120 -2.35 7.92 19.39
CA ALA A 120 -2.55 6.49 19.16
C ALA A 120 -2.59 6.13 17.67
N VAL A 121 -3.14 6.99 16.80
CA VAL A 121 -3.12 6.83 15.33
C VAL A 121 -1.70 6.98 14.80
N GLN A 122 -0.99 8.04 15.20
CA GLN A 122 0.39 8.27 14.79
C GLN A 122 1.30 7.07 15.11
N ASP A 123 1.26 6.59 16.36
CA ASP A 123 2.07 5.45 16.80
C ASP A 123 1.64 4.14 16.11
N ALA A 124 0.33 3.96 15.88
CA ALA A 124 -0.19 2.83 15.13
C ALA A 124 0.31 2.80 13.69
N VAL A 125 0.16 3.89 12.95
CA VAL A 125 0.56 4.02 11.53
C VAL A 125 2.07 3.83 11.41
N ARG A 126 2.88 4.50 12.25
CA ARG A 126 4.35 4.38 12.23
C ARG A 126 4.82 2.93 12.36
N ARG A 127 4.17 2.11 13.18
CA ARG A 127 4.55 0.70 13.41
C ARG A 127 4.22 -0.22 12.25
N THR A 128 3.35 0.18 11.33
CA THR A 128 2.97 -0.65 10.17
C THR A 128 4.06 -0.72 9.11
N GLY A 129 4.91 0.31 9.02
CA GLY A 129 5.89 0.46 7.95
C GLY A 129 5.35 1.13 6.68
N LEU A 130 4.10 1.62 6.67
CA LEU A 130 3.59 2.49 5.61
C LEU A 130 4.35 3.82 5.60
N THR A 131 4.78 4.27 4.42
CA THR A 131 5.40 5.59 4.25
C THR A 131 4.34 6.68 4.39
N VAL A 132 4.55 7.64 5.28
CA VAL A 132 3.68 8.82 5.42
C VAL A 132 4.37 10.00 4.76
N LEU A 133 3.73 10.59 3.76
CA LEU A 133 4.21 11.77 3.06
C LEU A 133 3.52 13.02 3.61
N PRO A 134 4.24 14.16 3.70
CA PRO A 134 3.61 15.42 4.07
C PRO A 134 2.58 15.83 3.01
N ARG A 135 1.45 16.34 3.49
CA ARG A 135 0.36 16.82 2.62
C ARG A 135 0.20 18.33 2.76
N PRO A 136 0.76 19.14 1.83
CA PRO A 136 0.68 20.60 1.92
C PRO A 136 -0.72 21.14 1.58
N HIS A 137 -1.49 20.42 0.77
CA HIS A 137 -2.83 20.82 0.34
C HIS A 137 -3.80 19.66 0.44
N HIS A 138 -5.07 19.96 0.75
CA HIS A 138 -6.12 18.95 0.71
C HIS A 138 -6.36 18.53 -0.76
N PRO A 139 -6.21 17.24 -1.10
CA PRO A 139 -6.59 16.75 -2.40
C PRO A 139 -8.11 16.87 -2.53
N GLY A 140 -8.61 17.34 -3.67
CA GLY A 140 -10.03 17.27 -3.96
C GLY A 140 -10.52 15.82 -4.08
N GLY A 141 -11.74 15.64 -4.59
CA GLY A 141 -12.32 14.31 -4.83
C GLY A 141 -12.70 13.56 -3.56
N THR A 142 -13.29 12.37 -3.74
CA THR A 142 -13.81 11.55 -2.65
C THR A 142 -12.72 10.64 -2.07
N PRO A 143 -12.51 10.62 -0.73
CA PRO A 143 -11.58 9.67 -0.11
C PRO A 143 -11.91 8.21 -0.45
N SER A 144 -10.95 7.52 -1.07
CA SER A 144 -11.08 6.10 -1.43
C SER A 144 -9.87 5.31 -0.95
N LEU A 145 -10.12 4.10 -0.44
CA LEU A 145 -9.05 3.15 -0.13
C LEU A 145 -8.36 2.63 -1.40
N ASP A 146 -9.08 2.58 -2.53
CA ASP A 146 -8.55 2.17 -3.83
C ASP A 146 -8.22 3.41 -4.66
N PRO A 147 -6.92 3.73 -4.86
CA PRO A 147 -6.51 4.90 -5.62
C PRO A 147 -6.98 4.89 -7.08
N LEU A 148 -7.27 3.72 -7.66
CA LEU A 148 -7.79 3.60 -9.03
C LEU A 148 -9.30 3.84 -9.11
N ALA A 149 -10.02 3.73 -7.99
CA ALA A 149 -11.45 4.03 -7.91
C ALA A 149 -11.72 5.48 -7.43
N SER A 150 -10.68 6.29 -7.27
CA SER A 150 -10.78 7.70 -6.89
C SER A 150 -11.15 8.55 -8.10
N ASP A 151 -11.83 9.68 -7.85
CA ASP A 151 -12.11 10.71 -8.86
C ASP A 151 -10.84 11.43 -9.34
N LEU A 152 -9.72 11.22 -8.65
CA LEU A 152 -8.41 11.78 -8.98
C LEU A 152 -7.53 10.74 -9.68
N PRO A 153 -6.66 11.17 -10.62
CA PRO A 153 -5.62 10.31 -11.17
C PRO A 153 -4.77 9.68 -10.05
N PRO A 154 -4.42 8.39 -10.15
CA PRO A 154 -3.63 7.71 -9.14
C PRO A 154 -2.21 8.28 -9.10
N GLU A 155 -1.79 8.74 -7.93
CA GLU A 155 -0.41 9.17 -7.70
C GLU A 155 0.49 7.95 -7.48
N THR A 156 1.70 7.97 -8.05
CA THR A 156 2.68 6.89 -7.89
C THR A 156 4.00 7.44 -7.35
N PRO A 157 4.76 6.66 -6.56
CA PRO A 157 6.09 7.07 -6.15
C PRO A 157 7.05 7.19 -7.35
N PRO A 158 8.22 7.83 -7.16
CA PRO A 158 9.26 7.90 -8.19
C PRO A 158 9.66 6.54 -8.75
N ALA A 159 10.26 6.56 -9.94
CA ALA A 159 10.66 5.36 -10.67
C ALA A 159 11.60 4.44 -9.86
N ARG A 160 11.41 3.13 -10.04
CA ARG A 160 12.15 2.05 -9.36
C ARG A 160 13.49 1.81 -10.05
N THR A 161 14.49 2.63 -9.74
CA THR A 161 15.85 2.54 -10.31
C THR A 161 16.85 1.99 -9.30
N PRO A 162 18.03 1.51 -9.74
CA PRO A 162 19.12 1.15 -8.82
C PRO A 162 19.42 2.28 -7.83
N GLY A 163 19.52 1.94 -6.54
CA GLY A 163 19.72 2.87 -5.43
C GLY A 163 18.43 3.43 -4.83
N SER A 164 17.29 3.36 -5.53
CA SER A 164 15.99 3.80 -5.00
C SER A 164 15.49 2.89 -3.86
N ALA A 165 14.52 3.38 -3.08
CA ALA A 165 13.87 2.58 -2.06
C ALA A 165 13.13 1.39 -2.70
N ALA A 166 13.23 0.21 -2.08
CA ALA A 166 12.52 -0.98 -2.51
C ALA A 166 11.04 -0.90 -2.11
N CYS A 167 10.29 -0.09 -2.85
CA CYS A 167 8.86 0.15 -2.70
C CYS A 167 8.15 -0.18 -4.02
N PHE A 168 7.25 -1.16 -3.98
CA PHE A 168 6.50 -1.61 -5.15
C PHE A 168 5.29 -2.44 -4.74
N ALA A 169 4.35 -2.59 -5.67
CA ALA A 169 3.22 -3.49 -5.54
C ALA A 169 3.17 -4.45 -6.73
N VAL A 170 2.49 -5.58 -6.52
CA VAL A 170 2.29 -6.61 -7.54
C VAL A 170 0.81 -6.84 -7.72
N PHE A 171 0.38 -6.91 -8.97
CA PHE A 171 -1.00 -7.08 -9.37
C PHE A 171 -1.13 -8.26 -10.32
N ASP A 172 -2.08 -9.16 -10.03
CA ASP A 172 -2.39 -10.34 -10.83
C ASP A 172 -3.30 -9.96 -12.02
N VAL A 173 -2.66 -9.30 -12.99
CA VAL A 173 -3.20 -8.79 -14.25
C VAL A 173 -2.10 -8.84 -15.30
N HIS A 174 -2.48 -8.81 -16.57
CA HIS A 174 -1.54 -8.86 -17.69
C HIS A 174 -0.74 -7.57 -17.85
N ASP A 175 -1.39 -6.42 -17.69
CA ASP A 175 -0.81 -5.09 -17.89
C ASP A 175 -1.54 -4.00 -17.07
N GLU A 176 -1.03 -2.78 -17.17
CA GLU A 176 -1.57 -1.60 -16.48
C GLU A 176 -2.96 -1.19 -16.97
N THR A 177 -3.35 -1.55 -18.21
CA THR A 177 -4.69 -1.29 -18.74
C THR A 177 -5.70 -2.19 -18.05
N GLU A 178 -5.44 -3.50 -17.96
CA GLU A 178 -6.28 -4.42 -17.21
C GLU A 178 -6.33 -4.04 -15.71
N LEU A 179 -5.22 -3.56 -15.14
CA LEU A 179 -5.20 -3.04 -13.77
C LEU A 179 -6.18 -1.89 -13.57
N ALA A 180 -6.21 -0.93 -14.51
CA ALA A 180 -7.13 0.21 -14.45
C ALA A 180 -8.60 -0.22 -14.55
N GLU A 181 -8.91 -1.21 -15.39
CA GLU A 181 -10.27 -1.71 -15.59
C GLU A 181 -10.79 -2.54 -14.39
N ARG A 182 -9.94 -3.42 -13.84
CA ARG A 182 -10.32 -4.33 -12.74
C ARG A 182 -10.15 -3.72 -11.35
N GLY A 183 -9.37 -2.64 -11.24
CA GLY A 183 -9.05 -1.97 -10.00
C GLY A 183 -8.05 -2.72 -9.12
N ALA A 184 -7.45 -2.01 -8.16
CA ALA A 184 -6.37 -2.53 -7.32
C ALA A 184 -6.87 -3.53 -6.28
N THR A 185 -8.11 -3.33 -5.79
CA THR A 185 -8.72 -4.16 -4.75
C THR A 185 -8.81 -5.63 -5.19
N ALA A 186 -9.25 -5.90 -6.41
CA ALA A 186 -9.43 -7.26 -6.91
C ALA A 186 -8.11 -7.95 -7.30
N THR A 187 -7.05 -7.19 -7.57
CA THR A 187 -5.89 -7.68 -8.31
C THR A 187 -4.59 -7.67 -7.50
N CYS A 188 -4.46 -6.85 -6.44
CA CYS A 188 -3.22 -6.77 -5.67
C CYS A 188 -2.88 -8.09 -4.95
N VAL A 189 -1.69 -8.64 -5.22
CA VAL A 189 -1.20 -9.88 -4.58
C VAL A 189 -0.06 -9.64 -3.62
N ALA A 190 0.67 -8.52 -3.74
CA ALA A 190 1.75 -8.17 -2.83
C ALA A 190 2.00 -6.67 -2.77
N THR A 191 2.40 -6.19 -1.59
CA THR A 191 2.90 -4.82 -1.39
C THR A 191 4.18 -4.88 -0.57
N VAL A 192 5.24 -4.29 -1.13
CA VAL A 192 6.58 -4.26 -0.56
C VAL A 192 6.95 -2.81 -0.27
N ILE A 193 7.41 -2.53 0.95
CA ILE A 193 7.90 -1.21 1.36
C ILE A 193 9.23 -1.40 2.08
N ALA A 194 10.25 -0.63 1.68
CA ALA A 194 11.61 -0.76 2.21
C ALA A 194 12.10 -2.22 2.19
N GLY A 195 11.80 -2.95 1.10
CA GLY A 195 12.17 -4.36 0.91
C GLY A 195 11.42 -5.36 1.80
N ARG A 196 10.50 -4.91 2.64
CA ARG A 196 9.66 -5.76 3.50
C ARG A 196 8.35 -6.07 2.78
N LEU A 197 8.01 -7.35 2.68
CA LEU A 197 6.71 -7.79 2.18
C LEU A 197 5.65 -7.55 3.25
N LEU A 198 4.95 -6.41 3.18
CA LEU A 198 3.98 -5.98 4.19
C LEU A 198 2.56 -6.46 3.91
N PHE A 199 2.24 -6.75 2.65
CA PHE A 199 1.03 -7.45 2.28
C PHE A 199 1.35 -8.58 1.30
N ARG A 200 0.65 -9.70 1.48
CA ARG A 200 0.64 -10.82 0.54
C ARG A 200 -0.75 -11.45 0.57
N ARG A 201 -1.40 -11.50 -0.59
CA ARG A 201 -2.63 -12.28 -0.79
C ARG A 201 -2.28 -13.78 -0.74
N ARG A 202 -3.06 -14.54 0.01
CA ARG A 202 -2.89 -15.99 0.16
C ARG A 202 -3.46 -16.71 -1.04
#